data_AF-X1KRL6-F1
#
_entry.id   AF-X1KRL6-F1
#
_cell.length_a   1.000
_cell.length_b   1.000
_cell.length_c   1.000
_cell.angle_alpha   90.00
_cell.angle_beta   90.00
_cell.angle_gamma   90.00
#
_symmetry.space_group_name_H-M   'P 1'
#
loop_
_entity.id
_entity.type
_entity.pdbx_description
1 polymer ?
#
loop_
_entity_poly.entity_id
_entity_poly.type
_entity_poly.pdbx_seq_one_letter_code
_entity_poly.pdbx_strand_id
1 'polypeptide(L)'
;MMKEQYLYLKYLKVNNMAELTLTSWMDPIFAYFATESGIPLADYSAMAGGEAIGSSIEVISDLTLQPLATKIIGALIGAASVGYGVWGKPSMRLRKELVALGHHMLTRILDPTPSDIIDLRKNINDLLRGLRLGNMSIVTSALLRSPAELGQMIKALGGPVQNAPPLTPPVIPRIPAIPG
;
A
#
# COMPACT_ATOMS: atom_id res chain seq x y z
N MET A 1 -6.15 7.00 45.71
CA MET A 1 -5.36 7.46 44.55
C MET A 1 -4.25 6.46 44.14
N MET A 2 -3.35 6.00 45.02
CA MET A 2 -2.29 5.03 44.63
C MET A 2 -2.77 3.64 44.17
N LYS A 3 -3.88 3.11 44.69
CA LYS A 3 -4.39 1.78 44.30
C LYS A 3 -4.88 1.71 42.86
N GLU A 4 -5.45 2.79 42.33
CA GLU A 4 -5.93 2.85 40.94
C GLU A 4 -4.78 2.96 39.94
N GLN A 5 -3.76 3.78 40.22
CA GLN A 5 -2.54 3.81 39.41
C GLN A 5 -1.81 2.47 39.40
N TYR A 6 -1.78 1.76 40.54
CA TYR A 6 -1.17 0.44 40.62
C TYR A 6 -1.95 -0.62 39.82
N LEU A 7 -3.29 -0.57 39.84
CA LEU A 7 -4.14 -1.42 39.01
C LEU A 7 -3.98 -1.12 37.52
N TYR A 8 -3.90 0.16 37.15
CA TYR A 8 -3.66 0.61 35.78
C TYR A 8 -2.29 0.15 35.26
N LEU A 9 -1.23 0.32 36.06
CA LEU A 9 0.12 -0.16 35.76
C LEU A 9 0.20 -1.69 35.70
N LYS A 10 -0.54 -2.40 36.56
CA LYS A 10 -0.62 -3.87 36.54
C LYS A 10 -1.39 -4.37 35.32
N TYR A 11 -2.45 -3.69 34.90
CA TYR A 11 -3.18 -3.96 33.66
C TYR A 11 -2.26 -3.77 32.44
N LEU A 12 -1.52 -2.66 32.39
CA LEU A 12 -0.51 -2.39 31.35
C LEU A 12 0.63 -3.42 31.36
N LYS A 13 1.05 -3.92 32.53
CA LYS A 13 2.17 -4.86 32.66
C LYS A 13 1.79 -6.32 32.41
N VAL A 14 0.55 -6.72 32.68
CA VAL A 14 0.04 -8.08 32.40
C VAL A 14 -0.32 -8.24 30.92
N ASN A 15 -0.75 -7.17 30.24
CA ASN A 15 -0.94 -7.16 28.78
C ASN A 15 0.37 -7.00 27.98
N ASN A 16 1.52 -6.96 28.68
CA ASN A 16 2.85 -6.77 28.11
C ASN A 16 3.64 -8.07 27.89
N MET A 17 3.01 -9.24 27.96
CA MET A 17 3.46 -10.32 27.09
C MET A 17 3.09 -9.88 25.68
N ALA A 18 4.01 -9.20 25.00
CA ALA A 18 3.76 -8.43 23.78
C ALA A 18 2.93 -9.22 22.77
N GLU A 19 1.60 -9.09 22.85
CA GLU A 19 0.72 -9.65 21.85
C GLU A 19 1.06 -8.91 20.55
N LEU A 20 1.51 -9.67 19.57
CA LEU A 20 1.83 -9.13 18.27
C LEU A 20 0.56 -8.50 17.71
N THR A 21 0.60 -7.21 17.42
CA THR A 21 -0.52 -6.39 16.97
C THR A 21 -0.01 -5.41 15.92
N LEU A 22 -0.83 -5.10 14.94
CA LEU A 22 -0.53 -4.17 13.87
C LEU A 22 -0.88 -2.73 14.26
N THR A 23 -1.88 -2.54 15.13
CA THR A 23 -2.50 -1.21 15.34
C THR A 23 -2.46 -0.72 16.79
N SER A 24 -1.79 -1.42 17.70
CA SER A 24 -1.70 -1.00 19.12
C SER A 24 -1.10 0.38 19.33
N TRP A 25 -0.16 0.78 18.47
CA TRP A 25 0.41 2.12 18.49
C TRP A 25 -0.60 3.22 18.12
N MET A 26 -1.75 2.88 17.53
CA MET A 26 -2.84 3.80 17.18
C MET A 26 -3.89 3.96 18.29
N ASP A 27 -3.83 3.14 19.35
CA ASP A 27 -4.81 3.18 20.44
C ASP A 27 -5.03 4.58 21.05
N PRO A 28 -3.98 5.41 21.28
CA PRO A 28 -4.18 6.76 21.80
C PRO A 28 -4.98 7.66 20.86
N ILE A 29 -4.87 7.43 19.54
CA ILE A 29 -5.57 8.21 18.51
C ILE A 29 -7.06 7.83 18.50
N PHE A 30 -7.36 6.53 18.68
CA PHE A 30 -8.72 6.01 18.61
C PHE A 30 -9.48 6.00 19.93
N ALA A 31 -8.82 6.25 21.06
CA ALA A 31 -9.43 6.24 22.39
C ALA A 31 -10.69 7.12 22.49
N TYR A 32 -10.65 8.32 21.92
CA TYR A 32 -11.80 9.22 21.88
C TYR A 32 -12.98 8.61 21.10
N PHE A 33 -12.75 8.18 19.86
CA PHE A 33 -13.80 7.61 19.01
C PHE A 33 -14.35 6.29 19.54
N ALA A 34 -13.51 5.46 20.14
CA ALA A 34 -13.93 4.23 20.80
C ALA A 34 -14.89 4.53 21.97
N THR A 35 -14.57 5.54 22.78
CA THR A 35 -15.42 5.98 23.89
C THR A 35 -16.77 6.50 23.40
N GLU A 36 -16.76 7.39 22.40
CA GLU A 36 -17.99 7.98 21.84
C GLU A 36 -18.88 6.94 21.14
N SER A 37 -18.28 5.95 20.46
CA SER A 37 -19.04 4.89 19.78
C SER A 37 -19.50 3.76 20.71
N GLY A 38 -19.02 3.72 21.96
CA GLY A 38 -19.29 2.63 22.89
C GLY A 38 -18.63 1.29 22.51
N ILE A 39 -17.71 1.29 21.54
CA ILE A 39 -16.99 0.10 21.09
C ILE A 39 -15.72 -0.05 21.94
N PRO A 40 -15.38 -1.25 22.44
CA PRO A 40 -14.12 -1.47 23.14
C PRO A 40 -12.91 -1.01 22.31
N LEU A 41 -11.98 -0.28 22.93
CA LEU A 41 -10.84 0.33 22.21
C LEU A 41 -10.05 -0.67 21.36
N ALA A 42 -9.75 -1.85 21.90
CA ALA A 42 -9.03 -2.88 21.16
C ALA A 42 -9.76 -3.33 19.89
N ASP A 43 -11.10 -3.33 19.90
CA ASP A 43 -11.91 -3.72 18.76
C ASP A 43 -12.02 -2.60 17.74
N TYR A 44 -12.23 -1.36 18.21
CA TYR A 44 -12.25 -0.18 17.36
C TYR A 44 -10.91 0.00 16.64
N SER A 45 -9.79 -0.01 17.38
CA SER A 45 -8.44 0.10 16.84
C SER A 45 -8.10 -1.04 15.89
N ALA A 46 -8.59 -2.26 16.16
CA ALA A 46 -8.36 -3.37 15.26
C ALA A 46 -9.05 -3.18 13.91
N MET A 47 -10.31 -2.74 13.92
CA MET A 47 -11.08 -2.48 12.71
C MET A 47 -10.56 -1.25 11.96
N ALA A 48 -10.60 -0.08 12.60
CA ALA A 48 -10.19 1.18 11.98
C ALA A 48 -8.71 1.21 11.61
N GLY A 49 -7.84 0.64 12.46
CA GLY A 49 -6.43 0.55 12.17
C GLY A 49 -6.12 -0.46 11.06
N GLY A 50 -6.81 -1.60 11.01
CA GLY A 50 -6.68 -2.56 9.91
C GLY A 50 -7.06 -1.94 8.56
N GLU A 51 -8.16 -1.20 8.52
CA GLU A 51 -8.59 -0.43 7.35
C GLU A 51 -7.59 0.69 6.99
N ALA A 52 -7.05 1.41 7.97
CA ALA A 52 -6.06 2.46 7.75
C ALA A 52 -4.76 1.93 7.15
N ILE A 53 -4.28 0.77 7.63
CA ILE A 53 -3.11 0.10 7.05
C ILE A 53 -3.43 -0.40 5.64
N GLY A 54 -4.60 -1.01 5.43
CA GLY A 54 -5.06 -1.43 4.11
C GLY A 54 -5.06 -0.27 3.11
N SER A 55 -5.66 0.86 3.50
CA SER A 55 -5.73 2.09 2.70
C SER A 55 -4.34 2.66 2.40
N SER A 56 -3.41 2.57 3.36
CA SER A 56 -2.03 3.03 3.17
C SER A 56 -1.28 2.17 2.16
N ILE A 57 -1.44 0.84 2.25
CA ILE A 57 -0.89 -0.11 1.28
C ILE A 57 -1.48 0.16 -0.11
N GLU A 58 -2.79 0.39 -0.18
CA GLU A 58 -3.48 0.80 -1.40
C GLU A 58 -2.81 2.02 -2.03
N VAL A 59 -2.72 3.14 -1.31
CA VAL A 59 -2.15 4.38 -1.84
C VAL A 59 -0.72 4.17 -2.34
N ILE A 60 0.12 3.49 -1.57
CA ILE A 60 1.50 3.21 -1.97
C ILE A 60 1.54 2.33 -3.23
N SER A 61 0.70 1.29 -3.27
CA SER A 61 0.62 0.37 -4.41
C SER A 61 0.11 1.07 -5.67
N ASP A 62 -0.91 1.92 -5.57
CA ASP A 62 -1.47 2.67 -6.70
C ASP A 62 -0.49 3.69 -7.26
N LEU A 63 0.33 4.28 -6.37
CA LEU A 63 1.39 5.19 -6.75
C LEU A 63 2.55 4.49 -7.45
N THR A 64 2.90 3.27 -7.04
CA THR A 64 4.14 2.60 -7.51
C THR A 64 3.91 1.59 -8.63
N LEU A 65 2.76 0.95 -8.64
CA LEU A 65 2.44 -0.16 -9.50
C LEU A 65 1.45 0.25 -10.59
N GLN A 66 1.48 -0.50 -11.67
CA GLN A 66 0.46 -0.48 -12.70
C GLN A 66 -0.83 -1.15 -12.18
N PRO A 67 -2.03 -0.75 -12.65
CA PRO A 67 -3.32 -1.26 -12.16
C PRO A 67 -3.45 -2.79 -12.04
N LEU A 68 -2.87 -3.55 -12.99
CA LEU A 68 -2.83 -5.01 -12.93
C LEU A 68 -2.03 -5.52 -11.73
N ALA A 69 -0.81 -5.00 -11.56
CA ALA A 69 0.09 -5.40 -10.49
C ALA A 69 -0.47 -5.03 -9.12
N THR A 70 -1.08 -3.84 -9.00
CA THR A 70 -1.81 -3.41 -7.80
C THR A 70 -2.86 -4.44 -7.39
N LYS A 71 -3.74 -4.84 -8.33
CA LYS A 71 -4.82 -5.79 -8.03
C LYS A 71 -4.29 -7.17 -7.63
N ILE A 72 -3.25 -7.66 -8.31
CA ILE A 72 -2.63 -8.95 -7.98
C ILE A 72 -1.99 -8.92 -6.59
N ILE A 73 -1.15 -7.91 -6.32
CA ILE A 73 -0.45 -7.79 -5.04
C ILE A 73 -1.47 -7.58 -3.91
N GLY A 74 -2.48 -6.74 -4.13
CA GLY A 74 -3.57 -6.55 -3.18
C GLY A 74 -4.33 -7.83 -2.88
N ALA A 75 -4.68 -8.62 -3.90
CA ALA A 75 -5.33 -9.91 -3.72
C ALA A 75 -4.47 -10.89 -2.91
N LEU A 76 -3.16 -10.94 -3.17
CA LEU A 76 -2.23 -11.82 -2.45
C LEU A 76 -2.08 -11.40 -0.98
N ILE A 77 -1.88 -10.11 -0.70
CA ILE A 77 -1.82 -9.57 0.65
C ILE A 77 -3.14 -9.82 1.37
N GLY A 78 -4.26 -9.56 0.71
CA GLY A 78 -5.59 -9.77 1.28
C GLY A 78 -5.86 -11.22 1.63
N ALA A 79 -5.59 -12.14 0.71
CA ALA A 79 -5.74 -13.58 0.91
C ALA A 79 -4.81 -14.11 2.02
N ALA A 80 -3.55 -13.65 2.07
CA ALA A 80 -2.61 -14.03 3.12
C ALA A 80 -3.05 -13.52 4.50
N SER A 81 -3.50 -12.26 4.60
CA SER A 81 -3.96 -11.68 5.85
C SER A 81 -5.24 -12.33 6.36
N VAL A 82 -6.27 -12.48 5.52
CA VAL A 82 -7.49 -13.21 5.91
C VAL A 82 -7.14 -14.66 6.25
N GLY A 83 -6.32 -15.31 5.43
CA GLY A 83 -5.96 -16.71 5.63
C GLY A 83 -5.24 -16.93 6.96
N TYR A 84 -4.27 -16.10 7.30
CA TYR A 84 -3.59 -16.16 8.59
C TYR A 84 -4.53 -15.77 9.74
N GLY A 85 -5.37 -14.75 9.57
CA GLY A 85 -6.36 -14.34 10.57
C GLY A 85 -7.35 -15.47 10.94
N VAL A 86 -7.84 -16.20 9.93
CA VAL A 86 -8.82 -17.28 10.09
C VAL A 86 -8.17 -18.58 10.59
N TRP A 87 -7.10 -19.05 9.93
CA TRP A 87 -6.54 -20.38 10.19
C TRP A 87 -5.27 -20.37 11.05
N GLY A 88 -4.55 -19.25 11.11
CA GLY A 88 -3.26 -19.14 11.80
C GLY A 88 -3.33 -19.04 13.33
N LYS A 89 -4.55 -19.00 13.89
CA LYS A 89 -4.82 -18.87 15.34
C LYS A 89 -4.04 -17.72 16.02
N PRO A 90 -3.96 -16.50 15.45
CA PRO A 90 -3.34 -15.36 16.14
C PRO A 90 -4.17 -14.94 17.37
N SER A 91 -3.64 -13.99 18.15
CA SER A 91 -4.40 -13.34 19.22
C SER A 91 -5.71 -12.76 18.66
N MET A 92 -6.73 -12.61 19.50
CA MET A 92 -8.03 -12.14 19.03
C MET A 92 -7.94 -10.74 18.42
N ARG A 93 -7.08 -9.89 18.98
CA ARG A 93 -6.84 -8.55 18.45
C ARG A 93 -6.19 -8.61 17.07
N LEU A 94 -5.08 -9.32 16.93
CA LEU A 94 -4.40 -9.47 15.64
C LEU A 94 -5.29 -10.13 14.59
N ARG A 95 -6.15 -11.07 15.00
CA ARG A 95 -7.17 -11.66 14.12
C ARG A 95 -8.07 -10.58 13.52
N LYS A 96 -8.61 -9.68 14.35
CA LYS A 96 -9.50 -8.61 13.89
C LYS A 96 -8.76 -7.64 12.95
N GLU A 97 -7.53 -7.26 13.29
CA GLU A 97 -6.68 -6.39 12.46
C GLU A 97 -6.40 -7.00 11.08
N LEU A 98 -5.98 -8.27 11.04
CA LEU A 98 -5.69 -9.00 9.80
C LEU A 98 -6.93 -9.24 8.94
N VAL A 99 -8.07 -9.53 9.57
CA VAL A 99 -9.33 -9.75 8.86
C VAL A 99 -9.82 -8.43 8.26
N ALA A 100 -9.76 -7.31 9.00
CA ALA A 100 -10.14 -6.00 8.48
C ALA A 100 -9.24 -5.60 7.30
N LEU A 101 -7.91 -5.61 7.49
CA LEU A 101 -6.94 -5.34 6.42
C LEU A 101 -7.14 -6.28 5.22
N GLY A 102 -7.36 -7.57 5.48
CA GLY A 102 -7.52 -8.57 4.44
C GLY A 102 -8.79 -8.36 3.61
N HIS A 103 -9.91 -8.04 4.27
CA HIS A 103 -11.17 -7.73 3.59
C HIS A 103 -11.07 -6.44 2.77
N HIS A 104 -10.47 -5.39 3.33
CA HIS A 104 -10.17 -4.17 2.58
C HIS A 104 -9.48 -4.49 1.26
N MET A 105 -8.34 -5.21 1.31
CA MET A 105 -7.57 -5.52 0.11
C MET A 105 -8.29 -6.42 -0.89
N LEU A 106 -9.10 -7.39 -0.41
CA LEU A 106 -9.85 -8.30 -1.29
C LEU A 106 -11.05 -7.62 -1.97
N THR A 107 -11.73 -6.72 -1.27
CA THR A 107 -12.94 -6.06 -1.77
C THR A 107 -12.64 -4.97 -2.79
N ARG A 108 -11.41 -4.43 -2.84
CA ARG A 108 -10.95 -3.50 -3.90
C ARG A 108 -11.08 -4.04 -5.33
N ILE A 109 -11.19 -5.35 -5.51
CA ILE A 109 -11.41 -5.95 -6.83
C ILE A 109 -12.82 -5.65 -7.35
N LEU A 110 -13.78 -5.40 -6.45
CA LEU A 110 -15.21 -5.32 -6.75
C LEU A 110 -15.65 -3.96 -7.31
N ASP A 111 -14.83 -2.91 -7.23
CA ASP A 111 -15.17 -1.58 -7.73
C ASP A 111 -14.13 -1.04 -8.75
N PRO A 112 -13.99 -1.68 -9.94
CA PRO A 112 -13.15 -1.13 -10.99
C PRO A 112 -13.85 0.04 -11.69
N THR A 113 -13.16 1.18 -11.81
CA THR A 113 -13.63 2.24 -12.70
C THR A 113 -13.51 1.81 -14.18
N PRO A 114 -14.31 2.38 -15.10
CA PRO A 114 -14.16 2.06 -16.53
C PRO A 114 -12.76 2.29 -17.09
N SER A 115 -12.05 3.31 -16.60
CA SER A 115 -10.64 3.56 -16.92
C SER A 115 -9.72 2.43 -16.44
N ASP A 116 -9.96 1.90 -15.24
CA ASP A 116 -9.15 0.80 -14.70
C ASP A 116 -9.26 -0.45 -15.57
N ILE A 117 -10.43 -0.71 -16.16
CA ILE A 117 -10.65 -1.88 -17.02
C ILE A 117 -9.82 -1.76 -18.30
N ILE A 118 -9.75 -0.56 -18.88
CA ILE A 118 -8.96 -0.30 -20.10
C ILE A 118 -7.47 -0.48 -19.80
N ASP A 119 -6.98 0.13 -18.72
CA ASP A 119 -5.58 0.05 -18.32
C ASP A 119 -5.18 -1.36 -17.90
N LEU A 120 -6.07 -2.07 -17.19
CA LEU A 120 -5.88 -3.48 -16.83
C LEU A 120 -5.70 -4.33 -18.08
N ARG A 121 -6.57 -4.16 -19.10
CA ARG A 121 -6.47 -4.91 -20.35
C ARG A 121 -5.17 -4.60 -21.09
N LYS A 122 -4.79 -3.32 -21.16
CA LYS A 122 -3.52 -2.91 -21.77
C LYS A 122 -2.34 -3.58 -21.06
N ASN A 123 -2.32 -3.53 -19.74
CA ASN A 123 -1.21 -4.07 -18.94
C ASN A 123 -1.12 -5.59 -19.01
N ILE A 124 -2.26 -6.30 -19.10
CA ILE A 124 -2.27 -7.75 -19.38
C ILE A 124 -1.65 -8.04 -20.74
N ASN A 125 -2.04 -7.31 -21.79
CA ASN A 125 -1.50 -7.52 -23.14
C ASN A 125 -0.01 -7.22 -23.20
N ASP A 126 0.44 -6.13 -22.55
CA ASP A 126 1.84 -5.76 -22.46
C ASP A 126 2.65 -6.82 -21.71
N LEU A 127 2.15 -7.30 -20.57
CA LEU A 127 2.77 -8.38 -19.79
C LEU A 127 2.92 -9.66 -20.63
N LEU A 128 1.83 -10.12 -21.26
CA LEU A 128 1.84 -11.33 -22.09
C LEU A 128 2.80 -11.19 -23.28
N ARG A 129 2.82 -10.02 -23.91
CA ARG A 129 3.75 -9.70 -25.00
C ARG A 129 5.20 -9.73 -24.52
N GLY A 130 5.49 -9.10 -23.37
CA GLY A 130 6.82 -9.10 -22.77
C GLY A 130 7.31 -10.51 -22.46
N LEU A 131 6.46 -11.34 -21.84
CA LEU A 131 6.77 -12.73 -21.52
C LEU A 131 7.02 -13.57 -22.79
N ARG A 132 6.17 -13.44 -23.82
CA ARG A 132 6.33 -14.16 -25.10
C ARG A 132 7.60 -13.79 -25.83
N LEU A 133 8.00 -12.51 -25.77
CA LEU A 133 9.19 -12.00 -26.44
C LEU A 133 10.46 -12.11 -25.59
N GLY A 134 10.36 -12.61 -24.35
CA GLY A 134 11.48 -12.61 -23.38
C GLY A 134 11.97 -11.19 -23.03
N ASN A 135 11.15 -10.16 -23.28
CA ASN A 135 11.53 -8.76 -23.09
C ASN A 135 11.13 -8.30 -21.69
N MET A 136 12.07 -8.40 -20.76
CA MET A 136 11.87 -8.00 -19.36
C MET A 136 11.57 -6.52 -19.17
N SER A 137 11.98 -5.64 -20.10
CA SER A 137 11.63 -4.22 -20.03
C SER A 137 10.13 -3.98 -20.27
N ILE A 138 9.50 -4.78 -21.14
CA ILE A 138 8.05 -4.73 -21.36
C ILE A 138 7.33 -5.31 -20.13
N VAL A 139 7.85 -6.40 -19.57
CA VAL A 139 7.28 -6.99 -18.35
C VAL A 139 7.31 -6.00 -17.18
N THR A 140 8.45 -5.36 -16.94
CA THR A 140 8.57 -4.40 -15.83
C THR A 140 7.69 -3.17 -16.05
N SER A 141 7.61 -2.62 -17.27
CA SER A 141 6.73 -1.48 -17.56
C SER A 141 5.23 -1.82 -17.52
N ALA A 142 4.86 -3.09 -17.70
CA ALA A 142 3.49 -3.56 -17.51
C ALA A 142 3.09 -3.72 -16.03
N LEU A 143 4.07 -3.79 -15.11
CA LEU A 143 3.85 -4.01 -13.68
C LEU A 143 4.17 -2.79 -12.82
N LEU A 144 5.18 -2.00 -13.19
CA LEU A 144 5.68 -0.85 -12.45
C LEU A 144 5.43 0.43 -13.23
N ARG A 145 5.11 1.51 -12.51
CA ARG A 145 5.07 2.84 -13.11
C ARG A 145 6.48 3.34 -13.38
N SER A 146 6.62 4.09 -14.47
CA SER A 146 7.86 4.77 -14.81
C SER A 146 8.16 5.93 -13.85
N PRO A 147 9.42 6.36 -13.72
CA PRO A 147 9.78 7.55 -12.93
C PRO A 147 9.03 8.82 -13.36
N ALA A 148 8.72 8.96 -14.65
CA ALA A 148 7.96 10.10 -15.16
C ALA A 148 6.51 10.08 -14.69
N GLU A 149 5.84 8.92 -14.72
CA GLU A 149 4.48 8.75 -14.19
C GLU A 149 4.44 8.98 -12.69
N LEU A 150 5.42 8.45 -11.94
CA LEU A 150 5.58 8.70 -10.50
C LEU A 150 5.69 10.20 -10.20
N GLY A 151 6.53 10.93 -10.95
CA GLY A 151 6.68 12.37 -10.82
C GLY A 151 5.37 13.13 -11.06
N GLN A 152 4.57 12.68 -12.04
CA GLN A 152 3.25 13.27 -12.30
C GLN A 152 2.25 13.01 -11.17
N MET A 153 2.23 11.80 -10.59
CA MET A 153 1.36 11.48 -9.47
C MET A 153 1.74 12.24 -8.20
N ILE A 154 3.03 12.32 -7.88
CA ILE A 154 3.54 13.11 -6.74
C ILE A 154 3.18 14.59 -6.93
N LYS A 155 3.30 15.12 -8.16
CA LYS A 155 2.87 16.49 -8.49
C LYS A 155 1.37 16.69 -8.25
N ALA A 156 0.54 15.74 -8.67
CA ALA A 156 -0.92 15.81 -8.49
C ALA A 156 -1.31 15.81 -7.00
N LEU A 157 -0.50 15.18 -6.15
CA LEU A 157 -0.64 15.20 -4.69
C LEU A 157 -0.01 16.44 -4.01
N GLY A 158 0.48 17.42 -4.79
CA GLY A 158 1.08 18.65 -4.27
C GLY A 158 2.57 18.56 -3.90
N GLY A 159 3.26 17.49 -4.29
CA GLY A 159 4.69 17.30 -4.04
C GLY A 159 5.59 18.14 -4.97
N PRO A 160 6.82 18.45 -4.54
CA PRO A 160 7.78 19.19 -5.36
C PRO A 160 8.27 18.35 -6.54
N VAL A 161 8.26 18.92 -7.75
CA VAL A 161 8.79 18.27 -8.95
C VAL A 161 10.25 18.65 -9.10
N GLN A 162 11.14 17.67 -9.05
CA GLN A 162 12.52 17.87 -9.46
C GLN A 162 12.54 17.88 -10.99
N ASN A 163 12.62 19.07 -11.59
CA ASN A 163 12.83 19.19 -13.02
C ASN A 163 14.14 18.48 -13.37
N ALA A 164 14.09 17.47 -14.23
CA ALA A 164 15.29 16.84 -14.74
C ALA A 164 16.19 17.94 -15.37
N PRO A 165 17.52 17.89 -15.19
CA PRO A 165 18.42 18.79 -15.89
C PRO A 165 18.14 18.72 -17.40
N PRO A 166 18.10 19.86 -18.12
CA PRO A 166 17.90 19.85 -19.55
C PRO A 166 18.95 18.95 -20.20
N LEU A 167 18.51 18.03 -21.05
CA LEU A 167 19.40 17.20 -21.85
C LEU A 167 20.32 18.14 -22.63
N THR A 168 21.63 18.06 -22.36
CA THR A 168 22.62 18.77 -23.19
C THR A 168 22.43 18.30 -24.64
N PRO A 169 22.23 19.22 -25.60
CA PRO A 169 22.10 18.85 -27.00
C PRO A 169 23.29 17.98 -27.43
N PRO A 170 23.09 16.98 -28.29
CA PRO A 170 24.20 16.20 -28.83
C PRO A 170 25.20 17.17 -29.49
N VAL A 171 26.46 17.08 -29.09
CA VAL A 171 27.54 17.82 -29.72
C VAL A 171 27.64 17.33 -31.16
N ILE A 172 27.14 18.11 -32.11
CA ILE A 172 27.31 17.81 -33.54
C ILE A 172 28.82 17.91 -33.82
N PRO A 173 29.49 16.83 -34.28
CA PRO A 173 30.89 16.90 -34.65
C PRO A 173 31.05 17.95 -35.75
N ARG A 174 31.88 18.98 -35.51
CA ARG A 174 32.25 19.91 -36.59
C ARG A 174 33.03 19.11 -37.63
N ILE A 175 32.48 19.03 -38.84
CA ILE A 175 33.21 18.48 -39.99
C ILE A 175 34.41 19.41 -40.26
N PRO A 176 35.64 18.91 -40.32
CA PRO A 176 36.81 19.72 -40.66
C PRO A 176 36.61 20.38 -42.03
N ALA A 177 36.87 21.68 -42.12
CA ALA A 177 36.87 22.37 -43.40
C ALA A 177 37.96 21.75 -44.29
N ILE A 178 37.59 21.38 -45.51
CA ILE A 178 38.54 20.91 -46.52
C ILE A 178 39.38 22.12 -46.95
N PRO A 179 40.72 22.09 -46.82
CA PRO A 179 41.57 23.15 -47.32
C PRO A 179 41.55 23.16 -48.86
N GLY A 180 41.34 24.34 -49.43
CA GLY A 180 41.45 24.62 -50.87
C GLY A 180 42.87 24.94 -51.31
#